data_AF-A0A2S8YP72-F1
#
_entry.id   AF-A0A2S8YP72-F1
#
_cell.length_a   1.000
_cell.length_b   1.000
_cell.length_c   1.000
_cell.angle_alpha   90.00
_cell.angle_beta   90.00
_cell.angle_gamma   90.00
#
_symmetry.space_group_name_H-M   'P 1'
#
loop_
_entity.id
_entity.type
_entity.pdbx_description
1 polymer ?
#
loop_
_entity_poly.entity_id
_entity_poly.type
_entity_poly.pdbx_seq_one_letter_code
_entity_poly.pdbx_strand_id
1 'polypeptide(L)'
;MNNPRHCPAVLIAAPASGQGKTTVTAALARLHRNQGRKVRVFKCGPDFLDPMILERASGNPVYQLDMWMVGEQESRRLLWEAALDADLILIEGVMGLFDGTPSSADLARHFGVPVLGVIDGTAMAQTFGALALGLARYQPDLPFAGVLANRVGTLRHAQLLEGSLTEGLRWYGALSRETGIELPSRHLGLVQASELNDLDLRLDAAADALASSCEVALPPAVTFAAPEVIPAEPLLAGVRIAVARDEAFAFTYGASLDLLRAMGAELCFFSPIRDQQLPEADSLYLPGGYPELHHEALAQNSAMLAAIRAHHDAGKPLLAECGGMLYLLDSLTDVEGVRAELVGLLSGDAVMQKRLAALALQAVELPEGALRGHTYHHSLTSTSLEPIARGLSPNGGRGAEAVYREGRMTASYVHFYFPSNPSAIAALLAPTANHS
;
A
#
# COMPACT_ATOMS: atom_id res chain seq x y z
N MET A 1 -7.52 29.43 11.96
CA MET A 1 -8.40 28.23 11.90
C MET A 1 -8.19 27.61 10.53
N ASN A 2 -7.94 26.31 10.48
CA ASN A 2 -7.81 25.62 9.19
C ASN A 2 -9.20 25.59 8.53
N ASN A 3 -9.31 26.15 7.33
CA ASN A 3 -10.58 26.18 6.60
C ASN A 3 -10.81 24.85 5.85
N PRO A 4 -12.07 24.46 5.61
CA PRO A 4 -12.39 23.37 4.69
C PRO A 4 -11.76 23.62 3.31
N ARG A 5 -11.41 22.53 2.63
CA ARG A 5 -10.85 22.56 1.27
C ARG A 5 -11.76 21.81 0.31
N HIS A 6 -11.72 22.19 -0.96
CA HIS A 6 -12.60 21.65 -1.98
C HIS A 6 -11.78 21.13 -3.16
N CYS A 7 -12.05 19.89 -3.57
CA CYS A 7 -11.39 19.28 -4.72
C CYS A 7 -12.33 18.28 -5.39
N PRO A 8 -12.40 18.20 -6.73
CA PRO A 8 -12.96 17.06 -7.43
C PRO A 8 -12.39 15.76 -6.87
N ALA A 9 -13.27 14.86 -6.41
CA ALA A 9 -12.85 13.60 -5.84
C ALA A 9 -13.82 12.47 -6.16
N VAL A 10 -13.29 11.27 -6.35
CA VAL A 10 -14.10 10.07 -6.58
C VAL A 10 -13.42 8.84 -6.00
N LEU A 11 -14.22 7.93 -5.44
CA LEU A 11 -13.76 6.62 -4.98
C LEU A 11 -14.05 5.59 -6.06
N ILE A 12 -13.01 4.95 -6.60
CA ILE A 12 -13.11 3.89 -7.60
C ILE A 12 -13.31 2.56 -6.88
N ALA A 13 -14.49 1.97 -7.00
CA ALA A 13 -14.81 0.68 -6.41
C ALA A 13 -15.32 -0.30 -7.46
N ALA A 14 -15.56 -1.55 -7.08
CA ALA A 14 -16.07 -2.58 -7.98
C ALA A 14 -16.98 -3.57 -7.23
N PRO A 15 -17.80 -4.37 -7.93
CA PRO A 15 -18.59 -5.43 -7.28
C PRO A 15 -17.76 -6.48 -6.56
N ALA A 16 -16.51 -6.70 -7.00
CA ALA A 16 -15.61 -7.71 -6.46
C ALA A 16 -14.14 -7.39 -6.80
N SER A 17 -13.21 -8.16 -6.24
CA SER A 17 -11.81 -8.20 -6.68
C SER A 17 -11.69 -8.66 -8.15
N GLY A 18 -10.59 -8.29 -8.83
CA GLY A 18 -10.31 -8.72 -10.20
C GLY A 18 -11.11 -8.02 -11.31
N GLN A 19 -11.99 -7.06 -10.97
CA GLN A 19 -12.77 -6.26 -11.94
C GLN A 19 -11.93 -5.17 -12.64
N GLY A 20 -10.66 -5.00 -12.24
CA GLY A 20 -9.69 -4.07 -12.84
C GLY A 20 -9.77 -2.63 -12.31
N LYS A 21 -10.08 -2.46 -11.01
CA LYS A 21 -10.03 -1.16 -10.31
C LYS A 21 -8.69 -0.46 -10.56
N THR A 22 -7.57 -1.14 -10.31
CA THR A 22 -6.22 -0.56 -10.43
C THR A 22 -5.88 -0.13 -11.84
N THR A 23 -6.25 -0.90 -12.85
CA THR A 23 -6.10 -0.50 -14.25
C THR A 23 -6.90 0.77 -14.56
N VAL A 24 -8.15 0.85 -14.10
CA VAL A 24 -9.01 2.02 -14.34
C VAL A 24 -8.52 3.24 -13.57
N THR A 25 -8.16 3.09 -12.29
CA THR A 25 -7.60 4.18 -11.48
C THR A 25 -6.31 4.71 -12.13
N ALA A 26 -5.42 3.82 -12.56
CA ALA A 26 -4.17 4.18 -13.22
C ALA A 26 -4.42 4.89 -14.57
N ALA A 27 -5.35 4.40 -15.37
CA ALA A 27 -5.74 5.02 -16.64
C ALA A 27 -6.31 6.44 -16.43
N LEU A 28 -7.22 6.61 -15.46
CA LEU A 28 -7.77 7.92 -15.10
C LEU A 28 -6.68 8.86 -14.59
N ALA A 29 -5.80 8.38 -13.71
CA ALA A 29 -4.71 9.18 -13.17
C ALA A 29 -3.77 9.65 -14.28
N ARG A 30 -3.34 8.74 -15.15
CA ARG A 30 -2.47 9.03 -16.29
C ARG A 30 -3.14 10.00 -17.27
N LEU A 31 -4.41 9.78 -17.59
CA LEU A 31 -5.19 10.62 -18.49
C LEU A 31 -5.29 12.06 -18.00
N HIS A 32 -5.73 12.26 -16.76
CA HIS A 32 -5.86 13.61 -16.20
C HIS A 32 -4.50 14.31 -16.05
N ARG A 33 -3.45 13.55 -15.69
CA ARG A 33 -2.09 14.07 -15.62
C ARG A 33 -1.53 14.47 -16.99
N ASN A 34 -1.77 13.66 -18.03
CA ASN A 34 -1.39 13.99 -19.41
C ASN A 34 -2.13 15.25 -19.92
N GLN A 35 -3.29 15.58 -19.34
CA GLN A 35 -4.00 16.84 -19.55
C GLN A 35 -3.48 18.01 -18.67
N GLY A 36 -2.36 17.83 -17.99
CA GLY A 36 -1.70 18.87 -17.18
C GLY A 36 -2.25 19.05 -15.77
N ARG A 37 -3.16 18.18 -15.31
CA ARG A 37 -3.73 18.26 -13.94
C ARG A 37 -2.80 17.61 -12.91
N LYS A 38 -2.78 18.18 -11.69
CA LYS A 38 -2.19 17.54 -10.53
C LYS A 38 -3.16 16.52 -9.94
N VAL A 39 -2.85 15.24 -10.13
CA VAL A 39 -3.65 14.13 -9.62
C VAL A 39 -3.03 13.56 -8.35
N ARG A 40 -3.80 13.50 -7.26
CA ARG A 40 -3.43 12.77 -6.05
C ARG A 40 -4.23 11.48 -5.97
N VAL A 41 -3.56 10.38 -5.66
CA VAL A 41 -4.21 9.06 -5.56
C VAL A 41 -4.01 8.53 -4.15
N PHE A 42 -5.05 7.87 -3.63
CA PHE A 42 -5.02 7.13 -2.38
C PHE A 42 -5.46 5.70 -2.62
N LYS A 43 -4.99 4.77 -1.79
CA LYS A 43 -5.37 3.36 -1.82
C LYS A 43 -6.08 2.97 -0.53
N CYS A 44 -7.28 2.44 -0.61
CA CYS A 44 -7.95 1.88 0.56
C CYS A 44 -7.24 0.60 1.01
N GLY A 45 -7.10 0.45 2.32
CA GLY A 45 -6.53 -0.72 2.98
C GLY A 45 -4.99 -0.81 2.88
N PRO A 46 -4.40 -1.84 3.51
CA PRO A 46 -2.97 -2.05 3.50
C PRO A 46 -2.52 -2.76 2.20
N ASP A 47 -1.93 -2.00 1.29
CA ASP A 47 -1.38 -2.48 0.01
C ASP A 47 -0.07 -1.75 -0.29
N PHE A 48 0.87 -2.39 -0.99
CA PHE A 48 2.12 -1.81 -1.43
C PHE A 48 2.27 -1.77 -2.96
N LEU A 49 1.68 -2.72 -3.69
CA LEU A 49 1.91 -2.94 -5.11
C LEU A 49 1.05 -2.01 -5.95
N ASP A 50 -0.24 -1.92 -5.63
CA ASP A 50 -1.17 -1.02 -6.31
C ASP A 50 -0.67 0.44 -6.19
N PRO A 51 -0.29 0.94 -4.98
CA PRO A 51 0.31 2.27 -4.83
C PRO A 51 1.51 2.55 -5.74
N MET A 52 2.42 1.60 -5.97
CA MET A 52 3.59 1.82 -6.83
C MET A 52 3.20 2.10 -8.29
N ILE A 53 2.20 1.36 -8.81
CA ILE A 53 1.69 1.57 -10.17
C ILE A 53 0.94 2.90 -10.26
N LEU A 54 0.12 3.19 -9.25
CA LEU A 54 -0.67 4.42 -9.17
C LEU A 54 0.20 5.67 -8.99
N GLU A 55 1.33 5.55 -8.29
CA GLU A 55 2.35 6.60 -8.19
C GLU A 55 2.97 6.88 -9.55
N ARG A 56 3.34 5.83 -10.31
CA ARG A 56 3.83 6.01 -11.69
C ARG A 56 2.76 6.63 -12.61
N ALA A 57 1.49 6.28 -12.44
CA ALA A 57 0.38 6.80 -13.22
C ALA A 57 0.02 8.26 -12.90
N SER A 58 0.05 8.64 -11.62
CA SER A 58 -0.31 10.00 -11.17
C SER A 58 0.89 10.96 -11.12
N GLY A 59 2.11 10.43 -11.08
CA GLY A 59 3.33 11.21 -10.86
C GLY A 59 3.46 11.78 -9.45
N ASN A 60 2.64 11.30 -8.49
CA ASN A 60 2.63 11.76 -7.10
C ASN A 60 2.58 10.56 -6.15
N PRO A 61 3.15 10.66 -4.93
CA PRO A 61 3.08 9.59 -3.94
C PRO A 61 1.65 9.16 -3.62
N VAL A 62 1.47 7.85 -3.45
CA VAL A 62 0.18 7.22 -3.13
C VAL A 62 0.19 6.70 -1.71
N TYR A 63 -0.76 7.21 -0.91
CA TYR A 63 -0.89 6.86 0.51
C TYR A 63 -2.11 5.99 0.75
N GLN A 64 -2.05 5.22 1.83
CA GLN A 64 -3.14 4.37 2.29
C GLN A 64 -4.20 5.21 3.00
N LEU A 65 -5.46 4.81 2.82
CA LEU A 65 -6.58 5.23 3.66
C LEU A 65 -7.22 3.99 4.26
N ASP A 66 -7.37 3.98 5.58
CA ASP A 66 -8.01 2.89 6.30
C ASP A 66 -8.53 3.42 7.63
N MET A 67 -9.82 3.25 7.91
CA MET A 67 -10.42 3.87 9.11
C MET A 67 -9.94 3.23 10.42
N TRP A 68 -9.27 2.07 10.37
CA TRP A 68 -8.72 1.41 11.55
C TRP A 68 -7.20 1.45 11.62
N MET A 69 -6.45 1.16 10.56
CA MET A 69 -4.98 1.16 10.56
C MET A 69 -4.43 2.58 10.55
N VAL A 70 -4.90 3.40 9.59
CA VAL A 70 -4.53 4.82 9.47
C VAL A 70 -5.31 5.63 10.50
N GLY A 71 -6.60 5.31 10.65
CA GLY A 71 -7.51 6.03 11.54
C GLY A 71 -8.22 7.17 10.82
N GLU A 72 -9.39 7.53 11.35
CA GLU A 72 -10.28 8.53 10.75
C GLU A 72 -9.61 9.92 10.63
N GLN A 73 -9.03 10.41 11.73
CA GLN A 73 -8.42 11.75 11.79
C GLN A 73 -7.26 11.88 10.82
N GLU A 74 -6.41 10.86 10.75
CA GLU A 74 -5.27 10.86 9.85
C GLU A 74 -5.70 10.73 8.38
N SER A 75 -6.69 9.88 8.09
CA SER A 75 -7.29 9.80 6.76
C SER A 75 -7.90 11.14 6.32
N ARG A 76 -8.57 11.84 7.25
CA ARG A 76 -9.10 13.20 7.04
C ARG A 76 -7.97 14.19 6.73
N ARG A 77 -6.87 14.15 7.49
CA ARG A 77 -5.70 15.02 7.29
C ARG A 77 -5.10 14.81 5.90
N LEU A 78 -4.86 13.56 5.50
CA LEU A 78 -4.31 13.21 4.20
C LEU A 78 -5.17 13.74 3.03
N LEU A 79 -6.50 13.54 3.11
CA LEU A 79 -7.42 14.05 2.10
C LEU A 79 -7.48 15.58 2.06
N TRP A 80 -7.53 16.22 3.23
CA TRP A 80 -7.53 17.67 3.35
C TRP A 80 -6.24 18.29 2.84
N GLU A 81 -5.08 17.68 3.08
CA GLU A 81 -3.79 18.12 2.55
C GLU A 81 -3.71 17.98 1.04
N ALA A 82 -4.13 16.84 0.48
CA ALA A 82 -4.19 16.67 -0.96
C ALA A 82 -5.13 17.69 -1.63
N ALA A 83 -6.26 18.03 -1.00
CA ALA A 83 -7.20 19.00 -1.52
C ALA A 83 -6.69 20.46 -1.53
N LEU A 84 -5.49 20.73 -0.98
CA LEU A 84 -4.88 22.05 -1.06
C LEU A 84 -4.40 22.38 -2.47
N ASP A 85 -3.84 21.39 -3.17
CA ASP A 85 -3.10 21.61 -4.40
C ASP A 85 -3.43 20.63 -5.53
N ALA A 86 -4.23 19.59 -5.26
CA ALA A 86 -4.72 18.69 -6.29
C ALA A 86 -5.84 19.33 -7.11
N ASP A 87 -5.83 19.07 -8.42
CA ASP A 87 -6.98 19.32 -9.30
C ASP A 87 -7.97 18.15 -9.26
N LEU A 88 -7.51 16.96 -8.87
CA LEU A 88 -8.29 15.73 -8.80
C LEU A 88 -7.71 14.78 -7.74
N ILE A 89 -8.60 14.27 -6.88
CA ILE A 89 -8.31 13.19 -5.95
C ILE A 89 -9.00 11.90 -6.43
N LEU A 90 -8.22 10.84 -6.60
CA LEU A 90 -8.73 9.50 -6.89
C LEU A 90 -8.49 8.62 -5.66
N ILE A 91 -9.50 7.88 -5.22
CA ILE A 91 -9.37 6.93 -4.12
C ILE A 91 -9.67 5.54 -4.65
N GLU A 92 -8.67 4.67 -4.71
CA GLU A 92 -8.88 3.29 -5.13
C GLU A 92 -9.39 2.44 -3.96
N GLY A 93 -10.57 1.85 -4.12
CA GLY A 93 -11.14 0.91 -3.17
C GLY A 93 -10.37 -0.42 -3.06
N VAL A 94 -10.73 -1.20 -2.04
CA VAL A 94 -10.22 -2.57 -1.82
C VAL A 94 -11.38 -3.56 -1.85
N MET A 95 -11.12 -4.81 -2.25
CA MET A 95 -12.13 -5.87 -2.38
C MET A 95 -13.35 -5.43 -3.23
N GLY A 96 -14.55 -5.96 -2.98
CA GLY A 96 -15.80 -5.39 -3.45
C GLY A 96 -16.21 -4.14 -2.65
N LEU A 97 -17.03 -3.28 -3.25
CA LEU A 97 -17.46 -2.00 -2.67
C LEU A 97 -17.99 -2.12 -1.24
N PHE A 98 -18.75 -3.18 -0.95
CA PHE A 98 -19.40 -3.43 0.33
C PHE A 98 -18.70 -4.51 1.18
N ASP A 99 -17.53 -5.00 0.75
CA ASP A 99 -16.85 -6.08 1.45
C ASP A 99 -15.95 -5.55 2.57
N GLY A 100 -15.96 -6.23 3.71
CA GLY A 100 -15.16 -5.90 4.88
C GLY A 100 -15.88 -4.97 5.86
N THR A 101 -15.31 -4.86 7.06
CA THR A 101 -15.79 -3.95 8.10
C THR A 101 -14.58 -3.24 8.71
N PRO A 102 -14.38 -1.95 8.43
CA PRO A 102 -15.13 -1.13 7.48
C PRO A 102 -14.83 -1.47 6.00
N SER A 103 -15.80 -1.20 5.12
CA SER A 103 -15.73 -1.38 3.66
C SER A 103 -15.33 -0.09 2.92
N SER A 104 -15.08 -0.20 1.61
CA SER A 104 -14.84 0.98 0.76
C SER A 104 -16.07 1.91 0.70
N ALA A 105 -17.29 1.36 0.80
CA ALA A 105 -18.53 2.13 0.89
C ALA A 105 -18.62 2.93 2.20
N ASP A 106 -18.18 2.35 3.32
CA ASP A 106 -18.19 3.05 4.61
C ASP A 106 -17.23 4.25 4.58
N LEU A 107 -16.05 4.08 3.96
CA LEU A 107 -15.09 5.17 3.74
C LEU A 107 -15.67 6.27 2.84
N ALA A 108 -16.30 5.89 1.72
CA ALA A 108 -16.95 6.82 0.80
C ALA A 108 -18.03 7.67 1.51
N ARG A 109 -18.90 7.03 2.29
CA ARG A 109 -19.94 7.69 3.09
C ARG A 109 -19.33 8.61 4.14
N HIS A 110 -18.33 8.12 4.87
CA HIS A 110 -17.71 8.85 5.95
C HIS A 110 -17.06 10.17 5.48
N PHE A 111 -16.38 10.15 4.33
CA PHE A 111 -15.72 11.34 3.76
C PHE A 111 -16.57 12.08 2.72
N GLY A 112 -17.80 11.63 2.46
CA GLY A 112 -18.69 12.22 1.45
C GLY A 112 -18.15 12.14 0.01
N VAL A 113 -17.29 11.17 -0.27
CA VAL A 113 -16.66 10.99 -1.59
C VAL A 113 -17.56 10.11 -2.46
N PRO A 114 -18.04 10.57 -3.62
CA PRO A 114 -18.93 9.78 -4.46
C PRO A 114 -18.20 8.60 -5.10
N VAL A 115 -18.91 7.47 -5.26
CA VAL A 115 -18.36 6.23 -5.81
C VAL A 115 -18.50 6.15 -7.33
N LEU A 116 -17.42 5.83 -8.03
CA LEU A 116 -17.41 5.36 -9.41
C LEU A 116 -17.30 3.82 -9.41
N GLY A 117 -18.37 3.16 -9.84
CA GLY A 117 -18.43 1.70 -9.95
C GLY A 117 -17.77 1.18 -11.22
N VAL A 118 -16.64 0.49 -11.08
CA VAL A 118 -15.97 -0.24 -12.16
C VAL A 118 -16.52 -1.66 -12.25
N ILE A 119 -17.03 -2.01 -13.42
CA ILE A 119 -17.66 -3.33 -13.66
C ILE A 119 -17.02 -3.95 -14.90
N ASP A 120 -16.57 -5.20 -14.79
CA ASP A 120 -16.09 -5.99 -15.93
C ASP A 120 -17.26 -6.29 -16.89
N GLY A 121 -17.18 -5.74 -18.09
CA GLY A 121 -18.20 -5.87 -19.12
C GLY A 121 -18.05 -7.09 -20.03
N THR A 122 -16.98 -7.90 -19.92
CA THR A 122 -16.53 -8.88 -20.93
C THR A 122 -17.64 -9.74 -21.54
N ALA A 123 -18.58 -10.20 -20.73
CA ALA A 123 -19.68 -11.08 -21.15
C ALA A 123 -21.06 -10.55 -20.72
N MET A 124 -21.20 -9.24 -20.59
CA MET A 124 -22.44 -8.60 -20.13
C MET A 124 -23.15 -7.82 -21.24
N ALA A 125 -24.46 -7.70 -21.06
CA ALA A 125 -25.33 -6.75 -21.75
C ALA A 125 -26.21 -6.06 -20.69
N GLN A 126 -27.52 -6.33 -20.64
CA GLN A 126 -28.44 -5.67 -19.70
C GLN A 126 -28.13 -5.94 -18.22
N THR A 127 -27.49 -7.07 -17.90
CA THR A 127 -27.04 -7.38 -16.54
C THR A 127 -26.08 -6.32 -15.97
N PHE A 128 -25.35 -5.61 -16.84
CA PHE A 128 -24.49 -4.50 -16.42
C PHE A 128 -25.30 -3.41 -15.71
N GLY A 129 -26.42 -2.99 -16.29
CA GLY A 129 -27.33 -2.02 -15.69
C GLY A 129 -27.93 -2.50 -14.37
N ALA A 130 -28.29 -3.78 -14.27
CA ALA A 130 -28.79 -4.36 -13.02
C ALA A 130 -27.74 -4.34 -11.90
N LEU A 131 -26.48 -4.67 -12.21
CA LEU A 131 -25.37 -4.59 -11.25
C LEU A 131 -25.08 -3.14 -10.86
N ALA A 132 -25.03 -2.23 -11.84
CA ALA A 132 -24.83 -0.80 -11.61
C ALA A 132 -25.90 -0.22 -10.67
N LEU A 133 -27.17 -0.56 -10.92
CA LEU A 133 -28.29 -0.16 -10.06
C LEU A 133 -28.16 -0.76 -8.65
N GLY A 134 -27.82 -2.05 -8.55
CA GLY A 134 -27.56 -2.70 -7.27
C GLY A 134 -26.47 -1.99 -6.47
N LEU A 135 -25.32 -1.69 -7.08
CA LEU A 135 -24.24 -0.95 -6.43
C LEU A 135 -24.69 0.45 -5.96
N ALA A 136 -25.46 1.16 -6.78
CA ALA A 136 -25.89 2.52 -6.47
C ALA A 136 -27.01 2.60 -5.41
N ARG A 137 -27.77 1.52 -5.20
CA ARG A 137 -28.98 1.53 -4.36
C ARG A 137 -28.92 0.60 -3.15
N TYR A 138 -27.92 -0.28 -3.06
CA TYR A 138 -27.79 -1.21 -1.94
C TYR A 138 -27.72 -0.50 -0.58
N GLN A 139 -27.03 0.65 -0.52
CA GLN A 139 -27.02 1.55 0.64
C GLN A 139 -27.60 2.92 0.24
N PRO A 140 -28.78 3.32 0.76
CA PRO A 140 -29.50 4.51 0.29
C PRO A 140 -28.76 5.84 0.38
N ASP A 141 -27.83 5.98 1.32
CA ASP A 141 -27.07 7.20 1.61
C ASP A 141 -25.62 7.16 1.10
N LEU A 142 -25.26 6.14 0.31
CA LEU A 142 -23.97 6.11 -0.38
C LEU A 142 -23.96 7.13 -1.53
N PRO A 143 -23.10 8.16 -1.52
CA PRO A 143 -22.93 9.02 -2.68
C PRO A 143 -22.38 8.22 -3.84
N PHE A 144 -23.05 8.25 -4.99
CA PHE A 144 -22.70 7.44 -6.16
C PHE A 144 -22.58 8.33 -7.40
N ALA A 145 -21.39 8.39 -7.98
CA ALA A 145 -21.09 9.22 -9.15
C ALA A 145 -21.66 8.62 -10.43
N GLY A 146 -21.54 7.30 -10.62
CA GLY A 146 -21.87 6.59 -11.86
C GLY A 146 -21.03 5.33 -12.02
N VAL A 147 -20.95 4.81 -13.26
CA VAL A 147 -20.21 3.58 -13.57
C VAL A 147 -19.31 3.71 -14.79
N LEU A 148 -18.24 2.92 -14.79
CA LEU A 148 -17.31 2.75 -15.89
C LEU A 148 -17.17 1.25 -16.20
N ALA A 149 -17.32 0.88 -17.47
CA ALA A 149 -17.17 -0.51 -17.89
C ALA A 149 -15.71 -0.84 -18.19
N ASN A 150 -15.18 -1.92 -17.65
CA ASN A 150 -13.83 -2.41 -17.96
C ASN A 150 -13.89 -3.63 -18.89
N ARG A 151 -12.80 -3.91 -19.61
CA ARG A 151 -12.64 -5.07 -20.50
C ARG A 151 -13.74 -5.18 -21.58
N VAL A 152 -14.16 -4.04 -22.13
CA VAL A 152 -15.20 -4.00 -23.16
C VAL A 152 -14.62 -4.32 -24.53
N GLY A 153 -15.32 -5.14 -25.32
CA GLY A 153 -14.77 -5.69 -26.57
C GLY A 153 -14.88 -4.76 -27.79
N THR A 154 -15.97 -3.99 -27.91
CA THR A 154 -16.21 -3.10 -29.07
C THR A 154 -17.02 -1.87 -28.68
N LEU A 155 -17.03 -0.83 -29.52
CA LEU A 155 -17.87 0.36 -29.32
C LEU A 155 -19.37 0.00 -29.24
N ARG A 156 -19.85 -0.94 -30.07
CA ARG A 156 -21.24 -1.42 -30.03
C ARG A 156 -21.56 -2.09 -28.70
N HIS A 157 -20.60 -2.83 -28.14
CA HIS A 157 -20.75 -3.45 -26.82
C HIS A 157 -20.83 -2.36 -25.74
N ALA A 158 -19.97 -1.35 -25.77
CA ALA A 158 -20.04 -0.22 -24.84
C ALA A 158 -21.42 0.48 -24.88
N GLN A 159 -21.96 0.75 -26.07
CA GLN A 159 -23.30 1.34 -26.24
C GLN A 159 -24.42 0.46 -25.67
N LEU A 160 -24.29 -0.87 -25.75
CA LEU A 160 -25.25 -1.81 -25.17
C LEU A 160 -25.21 -1.78 -23.64
N LEU A 161 -24.02 -1.67 -23.05
CA LEU A 161 -23.83 -1.54 -21.61
C LEU A 161 -24.38 -0.19 -21.11
N GLU A 162 -24.03 0.90 -21.78
CA GLU A 162 -24.53 2.24 -21.49
C GLU A 162 -26.06 2.31 -21.59
N GLY A 163 -26.64 1.78 -22.68
CA GLY A 163 -28.09 1.74 -22.88
C GLY A 163 -28.85 0.84 -21.91
N SER A 164 -28.14 0.03 -21.11
CA SER A 164 -28.77 -0.75 -20.03
C SER A 164 -28.93 0.01 -18.72
N LEU A 165 -28.29 1.18 -18.58
CA LEU A 165 -28.38 2.00 -17.39
C LEU A 165 -29.79 2.59 -17.21
N THR A 166 -30.23 2.61 -15.96
CA THR A 166 -31.54 3.15 -15.55
C THR A 166 -31.35 4.22 -14.47
N GLU A 167 -32.45 4.89 -14.09
CA GLU A 167 -32.49 5.90 -13.02
C GLU A 167 -31.50 7.07 -13.16
N GLY A 168 -31.05 7.36 -14.40
CA GLY A 168 -30.10 8.44 -14.67
C GLY A 168 -28.69 8.18 -14.14
N LEU A 169 -28.31 6.92 -13.89
CA LEU A 169 -26.92 6.58 -13.57
C LEU A 169 -26.00 7.07 -14.67
N ARG A 170 -24.97 7.83 -14.28
CA ARG A 170 -24.03 8.41 -15.21
C ARG A 170 -23.07 7.36 -15.76
N TRP A 171 -22.89 7.37 -17.08
CA TRP A 171 -21.85 6.64 -17.78
C TRP A 171 -20.55 7.43 -17.80
N TYR A 172 -19.47 6.83 -17.29
CA TYR A 172 -18.11 7.40 -17.28
C TYR A 172 -17.20 6.77 -18.35
N GLY A 173 -17.77 6.03 -19.30
CA GLY A 173 -17.02 5.42 -20.38
C GLY A 173 -16.74 3.94 -20.22
N ALA A 174 -15.94 3.44 -21.17
CA ALA A 174 -15.53 2.05 -21.23
C ALA A 174 -14.04 1.93 -21.54
N LEU A 175 -13.34 1.04 -20.83
CA LEU A 175 -11.97 0.67 -21.13
C LEU A 175 -11.93 -0.63 -21.94
N SER A 176 -11.19 -0.60 -23.06
CA SER A 176 -11.04 -1.74 -23.97
C SER A 176 -10.26 -2.88 -23.32
N ARG A 177 -10.52 -4.12 -23.77
CA ARG A 177 -9.79 -5.34 -23.34
C ARG A 177 -8.44 -5.53 -24.07
N GLU A 178 -7.90 -4.52 -24.72
CA GLU A 178 -6.68 -4.68 -25.52
C GLU A 178 -5.47 -5.12 -24.67
N THR A 179 -4.67 -6.04 -25.21
CA THR A 179 -3.52 -6.68 -24.53
C THR A 179 -2.42 -5.69 -24.14
N GLY A 180 -2.39 -4.50 -24.75
CA GLY A 180 -1.47 -3.42 -24.41
C GLY A 180 -1.83 -2.63 -23.14
N ILE A 181 -3.04 -2.83 -22.58
CA ILE A 181 -3.56 -2.09 -21.43
C ILE A 181 -3.44 -2.90 -20.13
N GLU A 182 -3.39 -4.23 -20.24
CA GLU A 182 -3.43 -5.11 -19.08
C GLU A 182 -2.14 -4.98 -18.23
N LEU A 183 -2.32 -4.71 -16.94
CA LEU A 183 -1.22 -4.68 -15.98
C LEU A 183 -0.92 -6.12 -15.55
N PRO A 184 0.32 -6.60 -15.70
CA PRO A 184 0.65 -7.97 -15.36
C PRO A 184 0.50 -8.20 -13.85
N SER A 185 -0.13 -9.31 -13.51
CA SER A 185 -0.28 -9.80 -12.14
C SER A 185 0.63 -11.00 -11.89
N ARG A 186 1.11 -11.12 -10.65
CA ARG A 186 1.73 -12.33 -10.07
C ARG A 186 0.83 -12.93 -9.00
N HIS A 187 1.27 -14.03 -8.41
CA HIS A 187 0.60 -14.76 -7.33
C HIS A 187 0.13 -13.87 -6.15
N LEU A 188 0.70 -12.67 -6.00
CA LEU A 188 0.54 -11.77 -4.86
C LEU A 188 -0.11 -10.40 -5.19
N GLY A 189 -0.66 -10.23 -6.39
CA GLY A 189 -1.15 -8.93 -6.87
C GLY A 189 -0.41 -8.48 -8.12
N LEU A 190 -0.34 -7.17 -8.39
CA LEU A 190 0.40 -6.65 -9.54
C LEU A 190 1.91 -6.89 -9.38
N VAL A 191 2.63 -7.04 -10.50
CA VAL A 191 4.09 -7.04 -10.49
C VAL A 191 4.59 -5.67 -9.99
N GLN A 192 5.73 -5.61 -9.27
CA GLN A 192 6.30 -4.34 -8.85
C GLN A 192 6.51 -3.42 -10.06
N ALA A 193 6.26 -2.11 -9.89
CA ALA A 193 6.38 -1.15 -10.98
C ALA A 193 7.79 -1.11 -11.60
N SER A 194 8.82 -1.31 -10.78
CA SER A 194 10.24 -1.36 -11.18
C SER A 194 10.59 -2.51 -12.12
N GLU A 195 9.84 -3.62 -12.07
CA GLU A 195 10.05 -4.77 -12.94
C GLU A 195 9.39 -4.61 -14.32
N LEU A 196 8.55 -3.58 -14.51
CA LEU A 196 7.78 -3.33 -15.72
C LEU A 196 8.40 -2.24 -16.57
N ASN A 197 9.38 -2.62 -17.39
CA ASN A 197 10.07 -1.69 -18.31
C ASN A 197 9.13 -0.99 -19.30
N ASP A 198 7.97 -1.57 -19.61
CA ASP A 198 6.97 -1.04 -20.53
C ASP A 198 5.78 -0.35 -19.84
N LEU A 199 5.85 -0.12 -18.51
CA LEU A 199 4.73 0.38 -17.72
C LEU A 199 4.20 1.73 -18.24
N ASP A 200 5.06 2.69 -18.56
CA ASP A 200 4.61 3.98 -19.08
C ASP A 200 3.85 3.86 -20.40
N LEU A 201 4.30 2.99 -21.29
CA LEU A 201 3.63 2.74 -22.57
C LEU A 201 2.24 2.13 -22.35
N ARG A 202 2.12 1.19 -21.41
CA ARG A 202 0.83 0.60 -21.02
C ARG A 202 -0.11 1.64 -20.41
N LEU A 203 0.42 2.51 -19.55
CA LEU A 203 -0.36 3.57 -18.91
C LEU A 203 -0.86 4.60 -19.93
N ASP A 204 -0.01 5.02 -20.88
CA ASP A 204 -0.41 5.94 -21.95
C ASP A 204 -1.47 5.29 -22.86
N ALA A 205 -1.29 4.03 -23.26
CA ALA A 205 -2.29 3.30 -24.03
C ALA A 205 -3.64 3.19 -23.30
N ALA A 206 -3.62 2.94 -21.99
CA ALA A 206 -4.83 2.87 -21.17
C ALA A 206 -5.53 4.24 -21.07
N ALA A 207 -4.77 5.31 -20.91
CA ALA A 207 -5.28 6.68 -20.87
C ALA A 207 -5.92 7.09 -22.21
N ASP A 208 -5.26 6.82 -23.33
CA ASP A 208 -5.75 7.12 -24.67
C ASP A 208 -7.02 6.33 -25.00
N ALA A 209 -7.06 5.05 -24.65
CA ALA A 209 -8.24 4.22 -24.81
C ALA A 209 -9.44 4.78 -24.03
N LEU A 210 -9.23 5.23 -22.79
CA LEU A 210 -10.29 5.84 -21.99
C LEU A 210 -10.73 7.21 -22.53
N ALA A 211 -9.78 8.04 -22.99
CA ALA A 211 -10.08 9.33 -23.62
C ALA A 211 -10.94 9.18 -24.88
N SER A 212 -10.76 8.08 -25.62
CA SER A 212 -11.51 7.80 -26.84
C SER A 212 -12.95 7.31 -26.60
N SER A 213 -13.27 6.84 -25.38
CA SER A 213 -14.55 6.19 -25.10
C SER A 213 -15.58 7.09 -24.40
N CYS A 214 -15.16 8.22 -23.83
CA CYS A 214 -16.07 9.16 -23.17
C CYS A 214 -15.48 10.57 -23.03
N GLU A 215 -16.35 11.54 -22.77
CA GLU A 215 -15.92 12.86 -22.33
C GLU A 215 -15.36 12.78 -20.91
N VAL A 216 -14.08 13.12 -20.77
CA VAL A 216 -13.31 13.05 -19.53
C VAL A 216 -13.69 14.22 -18.62
N ALA A 217 -14.85 14.13 -18.00
CA ALA A 217 -15.32 15.12 -17.05
C ALA A 217 -14.76 14.84 -15.65
N LEU A 218 -14.43 15.92 -14.94
CA LEU A 218 -14.10 15.81 -13.51
C LEU A 218 -15.34 15.35 -12.72
N PRO A 219 -15.15 14.55 -11.66
CA PRO A 219 -16.22 14.25 -10.72
C PRO A 219 -16.62 15.52 -9.95
N PRO A 220 -17.76 15.51 -9.25
CA PRO A 220 -18.16 16.62 -8.39
C PRO A 220 -17.08 16.96 -7.35
N ALA A 221 -16.97 18.24 -7.00
CA ALA A 221 -16.10 18.68 -5.93
C ALA A 221 -16.62 18.20 -4.57
N VAL A 222 -15.71 17.66 -3.75
CA VAL A 222 -15.98 17.23 -2.38
C VAL A 222 -15.37 18.25 -1.42
N THR A 223 -16.05 18.49 -0.30
CA THR A 223 -15.55 19.35 0.78
C THR A 223 -14.87 18.50 1.84
N PHE A 224 -13.57 18.70 2.02
CA PHE A 224 -12.78 18.05 3.05
C PHE A 224 -12.68 18.99 4.26
N ALA A 225 -13.23 18.54 5.39
CA ALA A 225 -13.13 19.27 6.65
C ALA A 225 -11.66 19.34 7.11
N ALA A 226 -11.29 20.47 7.71
CA ALA A 226 -9.98 20.61 8.31
C ALA A 226 -9.80 19.60 9.46
N PRO A 227 -8.67 18.88 9.52
CA PRO A 227 -8.35 17.99 10.63
C PRO A 227 -7.90 18.80 11.85
N GLU A 228 -7.89 18.15 13.01
CA GLU A 228 -7.03 18.57 14.11
C GLU A 228 -5.59 18.20 13.74
N VAL A 229 -4.74 19.22 13.53
CA VAL A 229 -3.33 18.99 13.18
C VAL A 229 -2.52 18.85 14.45
N ILE A 230 -2.05 17.63 14.72
CA ILE A 230 -1.08 17.35 15.77
C ILE A 230 0.29 17.27 15.08
N PRO A 231 1.16 18.28 15.24
CA PRO A 231 2.50 18.22 14.65
C PRO A 231 3.29 17.09 15.28
N ALA A 232 4.10 16.39 14.47
CA ALA A 232 5.03 15.40 14.99
C ALA A 232 6.09 16.10 15.85
N GLU A 233 6.30 15.60 17.05
CA GLU A 233 7.41 16.04 17.89
C GLU A 233 8.74 15.56 17.28
N PRO A 234 9.82 16.36 17.33
CA PRO A 234 11.10 16.03 16.73
C PRO A 234 11.89 15.02 17.57
N LEU A 235 11.28 13.87 17.89
CA LEU A 235 11.80 12.84 18.79
C LEU A 235 13.03 12.09 18.24
N LEU A 236 13.32 12.25 16.95
CA LEU A 236 14.43 11.63 16.23
C LEU A 236 15.38 12.69 15.66
N ALA A 237 15.36 13.92 16.18
CA ALA A 237 16.24 14.99 15.73
C ALA A 237 17.72 14.57 15.77
N GLY A 238 18.37 14.61 14.60
CA GLY A 238 19.79 14.26 14.46
C GLY A 238 20.08 12.75 14.40
N VAL A 239 19.06 11.90 14.39
CA VAL A 239 19.22 10.45 14.22
C VAL A 239 19.32 10.11 12.73
N ARG A 240 20.40 9.45 12.32
CA ARG A 240 20.55 8.89 10.96
C ARG A 240 20.01 7.47 10.91
N ILE A 241 19.04 7.22 10.05
CA ILE A 241 18.40 5.90 9.88
C ILE A 241 18.75 5.34 8.50
N ALA A 242 19.49 4.23 8.48
CA ALA A 242 19.70 3.45 7.27
C ALA A 242 18.42 2.67 6.93
N VAL A 243 17.87 2.86 5.74
CA VAL A 243 16.65 2.18 5.28
C VAL A 243 17.00 1.33 4.07
N ALA A 244 16.83 0.02 4.18
CA ALA A 244 17.01 -0.87 3.03
C ALA A 244 15.96 -0.56 1.96
N ARG A 245 16.39 -0.41 0.71
CA ARG A 245 15.53 -0.10 -0.43
C ARG A 245 16.14 -0.61 -1.74
N ASP A 246 15.61 -1.73 -2.21
CA ASP A 246 15.90 -2.33 -3.52
C ASP A 246 14.77 -3.31 -3.90
N GLU A 247 15.01 -4.17 -4.89
CA GLU A 247 14.02 -5.15 -5.37
C GLU A 247 13.57 -6.15 -4.29
N ALA A 248 14.44 -6.48 -3.32
CA ALA A 248 14.11 -7.36 -2.20
C ALA A 248 13.42 -6.62 -1.05
N PHE A 249 13.62 -5.31 -0.91
CA PHE A 249 13.14 -4.49 0.21
C PHE A 249 12.34 -3.28 -0.28
N ALA A 250 11.16 -3.54 -0.83
CA ALA A 250 10.33 -2.52 -1.49
C ALA A 250 9.06 -2.13 -0.69
N PHE A 251 8.72 -2.83 0.40
CA PHE A 251 7.43 -2.66 1.09
C PHE A 251 7.53 -1.68 2.24
N THR A 252 7.52 -0.40 1.89
CA THR A 252 7.47 0.73 2.83
C THR A 252 6.20 1.53 2.64
N TYR A 253 5.58 1.94 3.75
CA TYR A 253 4.57 2.99 3.71
C TYR A 253 5.23 4.36 3.54
N GLY A 254 4.84 5.12 2.51
CA GLY A 254 5.33 6.48 2.32
C GLY A 254 5.10 7.36 3.55
N ALA A 255 3.92 7.23 4.18
CA ALA A 255 3.59 7.95 5.41
C ALA A 255 4.51 7.61 6.59
N SER A 256 5.02 6.37 6.65
CA SER A 256 6.00 5.99 7.67
C SER A 256 7.34 6.72 7.47
N LEU A 257 7.84 6.80 6.24
CA LEU A 257 9.07 7.53 5.93
C LEU A 257 8.91 9.04 6.16
N ASP A 258 7.75 9.59 5.79
CA ASP A 258 7.45 11.01 6.01
C ASP A 258 7.36 11.35 7.50
N LEU A 259 6.77 10.47 8.32
CA LEU A 259 6.75 10.64 9.77
C LEU A 259 8.15 10.65 10.36
N LEU A 260 9.04 9.72 9.96
CA LEU A 260 10.42 9.71 10.47
C LEU A 260 11.13 11.04 10.18
N ARG A 261 10.98 11.57 8.96
CA ARG A 261 11.52 12.89 8.60
C ARG A 261 10.87 14.02 9.41
N ALA A 262 9.55 13.97 9.61
CA ALA A 262 8.82 14.95 10.41
C ALA A 262 9.26 14.94 11.89
N MET A 263 9.67 13.78 12.40
CA MET A 263 10.28 13.64 13.72
C MET A 263 11.77 14.04 13.76
N GLY A 264 12.34 14.52 12.65
CA GLY A 264 13.71 15.06 12.58
C GLY A 264 14.80 14.05 12.20
N ALA A 265 14.44 12.83 11.80
CA ALA A 265 15.41 11.84 11.34
C ALA A 265 15.95 12.16 9.94
N GLU A 266 17.22 11.85 9.72
CA GLU A 266 17.84 11.79 8.39
C GLU A 266 17.77 10.36 7.85
N LEU A 267 17.17 10.17 6.67
CA LEU A 267 17.02 8.84 6.07
C LEU A 267 18.08 8.60 4.99
N CYS A 268 18.89 7.57 5.18
CA CYS A 268 19.90 7.11 4.23
C CYS A 268 19.45 5.80 3.60
N PHE A 269 19.26 5.76 2.29
CA PHE A 269 18.82 4.53 1.60
C PHE A 269 20.02 3.73 1.10
N PHE A 270 19.93 2.40 1.19
CA PHE A 270 20.96 1.47 0.69
C PHE A 270 20.31 0.20 0.13
N SER A 271 21.03 -0.53 -0.72
CA SER A 271 20.59 -1.80 -1.30
C SER A 271 21.32 -2.97 -0.64
N PRO A 272 20.64 -3.83 0.13
CA PRO A 272 21.21 -5.08 0.61
C PRO A 272 21.71 -6.02 -0.51
N ILE A 273 21.14 -5.95 -1.72
CA ILE A 273 21.59 -6.74 -2.86
C ILE A 273 22.92 -6.20 -3.43
N ARG A 274 23.07 -4.88 -3.54
CA ARG A 274 24.12 -4.25 -4.37
C ARG A 274 25.24 -3.61 -3.57
N ASP A 275 24.93 -3.01 -2.42
CA ASP A 275 25.90 -2.28 -1.61
C ASP A 275 26.70 -3.23 -0.72
N GLN A 276 27.99 -2.96 -0.52
CA GLN A 276 28.87 -3.81 0.29
C GLN A 276 29.07 -3.29 1.72
N GLN A 277 28.49 -2.14 2.06
CA GLN A 277 28.61 -1.48 3.36
C GLN A 277 27.29 -0.79 3.72
N LEU A 278 26.97 -0.75 5.01
CA LEU A 278 25.91 0.13 5.50
C LEU A 278 26.39 1.59 5.44
N PRO A 279 25.52 2.55 5.10
CA PRO A 279 25.83 3.96 5.31
C PRO A 279 26.03 4.22 6.81
N GLU A 280 26.75 5.28 7.15
CA GLU A 280 26.87 5.69 8.55
C GLU A 280 25.49 6.04 9.11
N ALA A 281 25.01 5.20 10.03
CA ALA A 281 23.71 5.34 10.65
C ALA A 281 23.73 4.98 12.13
N ASP A 282 22.80 5.60 12.85
CA ASP A 282 22.54 5.35 14.27
C ASP A 282 21.51 4.22 14.42
N SER A 283 20.68 3.98 13.41
CA SER A 283 19.64 2.93 13.40
C SER A 283 19.44 2.34 12.03
N LEU A 284 18.92 1.11 12.00
CA LEU A 284 18.69 0.34 10.77
C LEU A 284 17.22 -0.05 10.68
N TYR A 285 16.62 0.17 9.51
CA TYR A 285 15.27 -0.27 9.17
C TYR A 285 15.33 -1.18 7.93
N LEU A 286 14.92 -2.44 8.12
CA LEU A 286 14.75 -3.44 7.07
C LEU A 286 13.24 -3.62 6.82
N PRO A 287 12.65 -2.94 5.82
CA PRO A 287 11.24 -3.08 5.54
C PRO A 287 10.93 -4.45 4.94
N GLY A 288 9.65 -4.70 4.63
CA GLY A 288 9.27 -5.90 3.91
C GLY A 288 9.67 -5.87 2.43
N GLY A 289 9.37 -6.96 1.74
CA GLY A 289 9.57 -7.10 0.31
C GLY A 289 9.64 -8.58 -0.06
N TYR A 290 10.40 -8.90 -1.11
CA TYR A 290 10.54 -10.24 -1.64
C TYR A 290 11.97 -10.78 -1.53
N PRO A 291 12.53 -10.93 -0.32
CA PRO A 291 13.87 -11.48 -0.17
C PRO A 291 13.99 -12.88 -0.79
N GLU A 292 12.92 -13.66 -0.87
CA GLU A 292 12.90 -14.98 -1.49
C GLU A 292 13.16 -14.95 -3.00
N LEU A 293 12.90 -13.84 -3.70
CA LEU A 293 13.22 -13.73 -5.13
C LEU A 293 14.69 -13.38 -5.36
N HIS A 294 15.40 -12.97 -4.31
CA HIS A 294 16.77 -12.47 -4.35
C HIS A 294 17.67 -13.14 -3.31
N HIS A 295 17.22 -14.22 -2.67
CA HIS A 295 17.85 -14.82 -1.50
C HIS A 295 19.28 -15.31 -1.78
N GLU A 296 19.54 -15.81 -2.98
CA GLU A 296 20.90 -16.16 -3.42
C GLU A 296 21.83 -14.93 -3.51
N ALA A 297 21.35 -13.83 -4.09
CA ALA A 297 22.14 -12.60 -4.21
C ALA A 297 22.40 -11.97 -2.83
N LEU A 298 21.40 -11.99 -1.96
CA LEU A 298 21.51 -11.54 -0.58
C LEU A 298 22.54 -12.37 0.21
N ALA A 299 22.50 -13.70 0.08
CA ALA A 299 23.47 -14.59 0.74
C ALA A 299 24.89 -14.44 0.20
N GLN A 300 25.05 -14.14 -1.09
CA GLN A 300 26.37 -13.88 -1.69
C GLN A 300 27.00 -12.57 -1.20
N ASN A 301 26.21 -11.61 -0.74
CA ASN A 301 26.70 -10.33 -0.22
C ASN A 301 27.20 -10.45 1.23
N SER A 302 28.24 -11.26 1.43
CA SER A 302 28.84 -11.52 2.75
C SER A 302 29.29 -10.25 3.49
N ALA A 303 29.69 -9.21 2.74
CA ALA A 303 30.07 -7.92 3.31
C ALA A 303 28.87 -7.21 3.97
N MET A 304 27.71 -7.20 3.31
CA MET A 304 26.49 -6.64 3.88
C MET A 304 25.98 -7.47 5.07
N LEU A 305 26.01 -8.81 4.98
CA LEU A 305 25.64 -9.68 6.11
C LEU A 305 26.49 -9.35 7.35
N ALA A 306 27.82 -9.21 7.17
CA ALA A 306 28.73 -8.85 8.24
C ALA A 306 28.48 -7.42 8.77
N ALA A 307 28.16 -6.46 7.91
CA ALA A 307 27.85 -5.09 8.31
C ALA A 307 26.58 -5.01 9.18
N ILE A 308 25.53 -5.77 8.83
CA ILE A 308 24.29 -5.82 9.63
C ILE A 308 24.54 -6.47 10.99
N ARG A 309 25.31 -7.56 11.05
CA ARG A 309 25.74 -8.18 12.32
C ARG A 309 26.51 -7.18 13.18
N ALA A 310 27.50 -6.48 12.61
CA ALA A 310 28.28 -5.49 13.33
C ALA A 310 27.43 -4.31 13.85
N HIS A 311 26.40 -3.89 13.12
CA HIS A 311 25.44 -2.88 13.58
C HIS A 311 24.66 -3.36 14.81
N HIS A 312 24.18 -4.61 14.78
CA HIS A 312 23.51 -5.22 15.91
C HIS A 312 24.43 -5.40 17.13
N ASP A 313 25.64 -5.92 16.93
CA ASP A 313 26.65 -6.13 17.98
C ASP A 313 27.06 -4.83 18.67
N ALA A 314 27.01 -3.70 17.94
CA ALA A 314 27.23 -2.37 18.49
C ALA A 314 26.06 -1.86 19.37
N GLY A 315 25.01 -2.66 19.57
CA GLY A 315 23.84 -2.31 20.38
C GLY A 315 22.94 -1.26 19.74
N LYS A 316 23.07 -1.01 18.43
CA LYS A 316 22.28 0.00 17.72
C LYS A 316 20.88 -0.52 17.39
N PRO A 317 19.86 0.36 17.36
CA PRO A 317 18.51 -0.04 16.99
C PRO A 317 18.41 -0.65 15.58
N LEU A 318 17.64 -1.72 15.48
CA LEU A 318 17.31 -2.42 14.24
C LEU A 318 15.83 -2.79 14.25
N LEU A 319 15.04 -2.24 13.33
CA LEU A 319 13.66 -2.64 13.09
C LEU A 319 13.58 -3.44 11.80
N ALA A 320 12.97 -4.63 11.84
CA ALA A 320 12.80 -5.50 10.68
C ALA A 320 11.36 -5.99 10.53
N GLU A 321 10.80 -5.87 9.32
CA GLU A 321 9.41 -6.18 9.04
C GLU A 321 9.29 -7.20 7.90
N CYS A 322 8.47 -8.23 8.07
CA CYS A 322 8.15 -9.25 7.06
C CYS A 322 9.41 -9.76 6.34
N GLY A 323 9.61 -9.44 5.06
CA GLY A 323 10.83 -9.79 4.32
C GLY A 323 12.14 -9.35 5.01
N GLY A 324 12.15 -8.20 5.67
CA GLY A 324 13.24 -7.76 6.54
C GLY A 324 13.51 -8.72 7.69
N MET A 325 12.46 -9.23 8.36
CA MET A 325 12.61 -10.26 9.38
C MET A 325 13.12 -11.57 8.78
N LEU A 326 12.62 -11.98 7.61
CA LEU A 326 13.11 -13.18 6.91
C LEU A 326 14.60 -13.09 6.61
N TYR A 327 15.08 -11.91 6.24
CA TYR A 327 16.49 -11.68 5.97
C TYR A 327 17.38 -11.85 7.20
N LEU A 328 16.83 -11.61 8.40
CA LEU A 328 17.55 -11.76 9.66
C LEU A 328 17.64 -13.21 10.16
N LEU A 329 16.83 -14.13 9.61
CA LEU A 329 16.85 -15.55 9.97
C LEU A 329 18.18 -16.22 9.58
N ASP A 330 18.40 -17.44 10.08
CA ASP A 330 19.54 -18.27 9.67
C ASP A 330 19.44 -18.60 8.17
N SER A 331 18.24 -18.92 7.69
CA SER A 331 18.01 -19.22 6.28
C SER A 331 16.61 -18.91 5.77
N LEU A 332 16.50 -18.83 4.44
CA LEU A 332 15.26 -18.77 3.70
C LEU A 332 15.29 -19.80 2.57
N THR A 333 14.21 -20.58 2.46
CA THR A 333 13.98 -21.52 1.35
C THR A 333 12.84 -21.03 0.48
N ASP A 334 13.08 -20.88 -0.81
CA ASP A 334 12.09 -20.43 -1.78
C ASP A 334 11.05 -21.51 -2.16
N VAL A 335 10.14 -21.18 -3.07
CA VAL A 335 9.07 -22.08 -3.51
C VAL A 335 9.56 -23.25 -4.37
N GLU A 336 10.77 -23.15 -4.95
CA GLU A 336 11.44 -24.17 -5.74
C GLU A 336 12.33 -25.08 -4.88
N GLY A 337 12.48 -24.76 -3.59
CA GLY A 337 13.29 -25.51 -2.64
C GLY A 337 14.76 -25.09 -2.59
N VAL A 338 15.12 -23.96 -3.21
CA VAL A 338 16.46 -23.38 -3.11
C VAL A 338 16.57 -22.69 -1.75
N ARG A 339 17.61 -23.07 -0.99
CA ARG A 339 17.89 -22.54 0.35
C ARG A 339 19.11 -21.63 0.28
N ALA A 340 19.03 -20.47 0.93
CA ALA A 340 20.16 -19.59 1.16
C ALA A 340 20.33 -19.27 2.64
N GLU A 341 21.60 -19.24 3.08
CA GLU A 341 22.00 -18.84 4.44
C GLU A 341 22.11 -17.31 4.49
N LEU A 342 21.47 -16.69 5.47
CA LEU A 342 21.27 -15.23 5.52
C LEU A 342 22.01 -14.63 6.73
N VAL A 343 21.46 -13.56 7.32
CA VAL A 343 22.18 -12.80 8.35
C VAL A 343 22.34 -13.62 9.63
N GLY A 344 21.40 -14.48 10.00
CA GLY A 344 21.53 -15.33 11.19
C GLY A 344 21.63 -14.55 12.50
N LEU A 345 20.92 -13.42 12.60
CA LEU A 345 20.72 -12.69 13.85
C LEU A 345 19.48 -13.18 14.61
N LEU A 346 18.52 -13.77 13.90
CA LEU A 346 17.31 -14.35 14.48
C LEU A 346 17.38 -15.86 14.28
N SER A 347 17.62 -16.62 15.34
CA SER A 347 17.75 -18.08 15.19
C SER A 347 16.45 -18.70 14.66
N GLY A 348 16.55 -19.43 13.55
CA GLY A 348 15.44 -20.07 12.88
C GLY A 348 15.52 -20.01 11.36
N ASP A 349 14.57 -20.69 10.72
CA ASP A 349 14.48 -20.82 9.26
C ASP A 349 13.10 -20.39 8.78
N ALA A 350 13.02 -19.91 7.53
CA ALA A 350 11.76 -19.69 6.84
C ALA A 350 11.65 -20.50 5.54
N VAL A 351 10.44 -20.97 5.25
CA VAL A 351 10.13 -21.70 4.01
C VAL A 351 8.91 -21.07 3.34
N MET A 352 9.07 -20.66 2.09
CA MET A 352 7.99 -20.13 1.27
C MET A 352 6.95 -21.21 0.95
N GLN A 353 5.68 -20.84 1.04
CA GLN A 353 4.55 -21.71 0.74
C GLN A 353 3.88 -21.30 -0.56
N LYS A 354 3.27 -22.28 -1.24
CA LYS A 354 2.46 -22.04 -2.46
C LYS A 354 1.14 -21.33 -2.17
N ARG A 355 0.72 -21.28 -0.90
CA ARG A 355 -0.55 -20.69 -0.47
C ARG A 355 -0.29 -19.61 0.57
N LEU A 356 -1.18 -18.64 0.62
CA LEU A 356 -1.16 -17.56 1.61
C LEU A 356 -1.15 -18.13 3.02
N ALA A 357 -0.20 -17.68 3.84
CA ALA A 357 -0.07 -18.10 5.23
C ALA A 357 -0.90 -17.19 6.14
N ALA A 358 -0.74 -15.87 6.00
CA ALA A 358 -1.51 -14.89 6.77
C ALA A 358 -1.81 -13.64 5.95
N LEU A 359 -3.02 -13.08 6.17
CA LEU A 359 -3.43 -11.76 5.73
C LEU A 359 -4.40 -11.20 6.76
N ALA A 360 -4.00 -10.15 7.46
CA ALA A 360 -4.83 -9.50 8.47
C ALA A 360 -4.28 -8.13 8.87
N LEU A 361 -5.17 -7.20 9.23
CA LEU A 361 -4.81 -6.05 10.05
C LEU A 361 -4.31 -6.52 11.42
N GLN A 362 -3.34 -5.80 11.99
CA GLN A 362 -2.62 -6.17 13.21
C GLN A 362 -2.53 -4.99 14.16
N ALA A 363 -2.83 -5.22 15.44
CA ALA A 363 -2.45 -4.36 16.55
C ALA A 363 -1.50 -5.15 17.46
N VAL A 364 -0.35 -4.58 17.77
CA VAL A 364 0.65 -5.20 18.64
C VAL A 364 0.89 -4.29 19.83
N GLU A 365 0.68 -4.81 21.03
CA GLU A 365 1.06 -4.15 22.28
C GLU A 365 2.53 -4.41 22.58
N LEU A 366 3.38 -3.40 22.38
CA LEU A 366 4.80 -3.44 22.75
C LEU A 366 5.06 -2.64 24.04
N PRO A 367 6.20 -2.87 24.73
CA PRO A 367 6.60 -2.04 25.86
C PRO A 367 6.67 -0.53 25.53
N GLU A 368 7.00 -0.19 24.28
CA GLU A 368 7.06 1.19 23.79
C GLU A 368 5.68 1.80 23.48
N GLY A 369 4.63 0.97 23.38
CA GLY A 369 3.27 1.36 23.06
C GLY A 369 2.64 0.51 21.96
N ALA A 370 1.32 0.67 21.78
CA ALA A 370 0.55 -0.03 20.77
C ALA A 370 0.92 0.44 19.35
N LEU A 371 1.21 -0.48 18.44
CA LEU A 371 1.41 -0.22 17.02
C LEU A 371 0.35 -0.94 16.19
N ARG A 372 -0.16 -0.24 15.15
CA ARG A 372 -1.06 -0.83 14.15
C ARG A 372 -0.33 -1.06 12.85
N GLY A 373 -0.79 -2.04 12.08
CA GLY A 373 -0.22 -2.40 10.79
C GLY A 373 -1.01 -3.53 10.15
N HIS A 374 -0.32 -4.33 9.35
CA HIS A 374 -0.89 -5.54 8.77
C HIS A 374 0.16 -6.62 8.57
N THR A 375 -0.30 -7.85 8.43
CA THR A 375 0.49 -8.99 7.96
C THR A 375 -0.02 -9.39 6.58
N TYR A 376 0.91 -9.72 5.69
CA TYR A 376 0.65 -10.35 4.41
C TYR A 376 1.89 -11.14 4.00
N HIS A 377 1.84 -12.47 4.15
CA HIS A 377 2.97 -13.32 3.77
C HIS A 377 2.57 -14.75 3.42
N HIS A 378 3.48 -15.42 2.73
CA HIS A 378 3.36 -16.79 2.25
C HIS A 378 4.38 -17.72 2.92
N SER A 379 5.15 -17.27 3.90
CA SER A 379 6.19 -18.09 4.54
C SER A 379 5.72 -18.69 5.85
N LEU A 380 6.34 -19.80 6.24
CA LEU A 380 6.26 -20.33 7.60
C LEU A 380 7.65 -20.24 8.21
N THR A 381 7.72 -19.74 9.45
CA THR A 381 8.97 -19.66 10.22
C THR A 381 9.01 -20.74 11.29
N SER A 382 10.18 -21.37 11.44
CA SER A 382 10.51 -22.23 12.56
C SER A 382 11.59 -21.55 13.40
N THR A 383 11.29 -21.25 14.67
CA THR A 383 12.22 -20.64 15.61
C THR A 383 11.91 -21.11 17.03
N SER A 384 12.94 -21.24 17.87
CA SER A 384 12.79 -21.50 19.31
C SER A 384 12.70 -20.22 20.14
N LEU A 385 12.73 -19.04 19.51
CA LEU A 385 12.65 -17.77 20.21
C LEU A 385 11.25 -17.56 20.78
N GLU A 386 11.22 -17.07 22.02
CA GLU A 386 9.97 -16.66 22.66
C GLU A 386 9.62 -15.23 22.21
N PRO A 387 8.41 -15.00 21.69
CA PRO A 387 7.99 -13.66 21.29
C PRO A 387 7.72 -12.77 22.51
N ILE A 388 8.07 -11.49 22.40
CA ILE A 388 7.75 -10.50 23.44
C ILE A 388 6.30 -10.02 23.37
N ALA A 389 5.68 -10.16 22.20
CA ALA A 389 4.31 -9.76 21.93
C ALA A 389 3.74 -10.56 20.76
N ARG A 390 2.42 -10.56 20.63
CA ARG A 390 1.71 -11.11 19.47
C ARG A 390 0.67 -10.12 18.97
N GLY A 391 0.54 -10.05 17.65
CA GLY A 391 -0.48 -9.25 17.01
C GLY A 391 -1.89 -9.78 17.26
N LEU A 392 -2.84 -8.85 17.31
CA LEU A 392 -4.27 -9.12 17.39
C LEU A 392 -4.96 -8.53 16.17
N SER A 393 -5.78 -9.35 15.51
CA SER A 393 -6.58 -8.88 14.39
C SER A 393 -7.92 -8.33 14.90
N PRO A 394 -8.32 -7.10 14.51
CA PRO A 394 -9.60 -6.52 14.94
C PRO A 394 -10.81 -7.33 14.43
N ASN A 395 -10.64 -8.08 13.33
CA ASN A 395 -11.70 -8.84 12.67
C ASN A 395 -11.58 -10.35 12.88
N GLY A 396 -10.77 -10.81 13.85
CA GLY A 396 -10.61 -12.23 14.16
C GLY A 396 -9.90 -13.05 13.06
N GLY A 397 -9.10 -12.40 12.22
CA GLY A 397 -8.32 -13.05 11.16
C GLY A 397 -7.20 -13.94 11.69
N ARG A 398 -6.71 -14.87 10.85
CA ARG A 398 -5.49 -15.64 11.12
C ARG A 398 -4.28 -14.70 11.11
N GLY A 399 -3.33 -14.94 12.00
CA GLY A 399 -2.06 -14.21 12.06
C GLY A 399 -1.86 -13.50 13.39
N ALA A 400 -1.75 -14.24 14.50
CA ALA A 400 -1.26 -13.65 15.75
C ALA A 400 0.28 -13.52 15.66
N GLU A 401 0.71 -12.62 14.78
CA GLU A 401 2.11 -12.51 14.36
C GLU A 401 2.99 -12.22 15.57
N ALA A 402 4.03 -13.02 15.71
CA ALA A 402 5.00 -12.85 16.76
C ALA A 402 5.83 -11.57 16.51
N VAL A 403 6.16 -10.88 17.59
CA VAL A 403 7.25 -9.91 17.61
C VAL A 403 8.38 -10.49 18.45
N TYR A 404 9.54 -10.59 17.83
CA TYR A 404 10.77 -11.06 18.45
C TYR A 404 11.65 -9.88 18.81
N ARG A 405 12.41 -10.01 19.89
CA ARG A 405 13.35 -8.99 20.33
C ARG A 405 14.60 -9.62 20.92
N GLU A 406 15.75 -9.14 20.45
CA GLU A 406 17.07 -9.48 20.96
C GLU A 406 17.89 -8.19 21.00
N GLY A 407 18.41 -7.81 22.18
CA GLY A 407 19.04 -6.50 22.35
C GLY A 407 18.15 -5.33 21.89
N ARG A 408 18.66 -4.50 20.97
CA ARG A 408 17.94 -3.39 20.33
C ARG A 408 17.35 -3.74 18.95
N MET A 409 17.31 -5.04 18.60
CA MET A 409 16.65 -5.53 17.40
C MET A 409 15.19 -5.91 17.70
N THR A 410 14.24 -5.41 16.91
CA THR A 410 12.84 -5.84 16.92
C THR A 410 12.47 -6.35 15.53
N ALA A 411 11.94 -7.57 15.44
CA ALA A 411 11.60 -8.21 14.18
C ALA A 411 10.20 -8.84 14.22
N SER A 412 9.41 -8.66 13.15
CA SER A 412 8.07 -9.26 13.04
C SER A 412 7.62 -9.41 11.59
N TYR A 413 6.67 -10.30 11.34
CA TYR A 413 5.93 -10.32 10.07
C TYR A 413 5.00 -9.12 9.87
N VAL A 414 4.70 -8.37 10.93
CA VAL A 414 3.85 -7.18 10.83
C VAL A 414 4.61 -6.06 10.12
N HIS A 415 3.99 -5.50 9.09
CA HIS A 415 4.38 -4.21 8.52
C HIS A 415 3.68 -3.11 9.32
N PHE A 416 4.43 -2.40 10.17
CA PHE A 416 3.86 -1.38 11.03
C PHE A 416 3.57 -0.09 10.24
N TYR A 417 2.40 0.47 10.47
CA TYR A 417 2.06 1.81 10.02
C TYR A 417 2.54 2.80 11.08
N PHE A 418 3.71 3.42 10.86
CA PHE A 418 4.39 4.20 11.89
C PHE A 418 3.55 5.37 12.44
N PRO A 419 2.74 6.08 11.62
CA PRO A 419 1.87 7.13 12.13
C PRO A 419 0.80 6.65 13.12
N SER A 420 0.60 5.33 13.25
CA SER A 420 -0.30 4.79 14.25
C SER A 420 0.12 5.10 15.69
N ASN A 421 1.44 5.26 15.95
CA ASN A 421 2.00 5.68 17.22
C ASN A 421 3.43 6.23 17.06
N PRO A 422 3.59 7.54 16.81
CA PRO A 422 4.90 8.16 16.59
C PRO A 422 5.89 7.97 17.74
N SER A 423 5.43 8.08 19.00
CA SER A 423 6.29 7.94 20.19
C SER A 423 6.86 6.52 20.31
N ALA A 424 6.06 5.49 20.03
CA ALA A 424 6.53 4.10 20.06
C ALA A 424 7.60 3.85 18.99
N ILE A 425 7.38 4.36 17.76
CA ILE A 425 8.36 4.24 16.67
C ILE A 425 9.65 4.98 17.01
N ALA A 426 9.55 6.19 17.57
CA ALA A 426 10.73 6.92 18.03
C ALA A 426 11.50 6.13 19.10
N ALA A 427 10.83 5.50 20.07
CA ALA A 427 11.48 4.67 21.07
C ALA A 427 12.17 3.41 20.49
N LEU A 428 11.62 2.84 19.42
CA LEU A 428 12.23 1.72 18.70
C LEU A 428 13.48 2.13 17.91
N LEU A 429 13.51 3.34 17.35
CA LEU A 429 14.57 3.80 16.43
C LEU A 429 15.51 4.85 17.02
N ALA A 430 15.26 5.35 18.23
CA ALA A 430 16.20 6.24 18.89
C ALA A 430 17.39 5.42 19.42
N PRO A 431 18.65 5.86 19.18
CA PRO A 431 19.79 5.28 19.87
C PRO A 431 19.64 5.53 21.37
N THR A 432 20.07 4.59 22.21
CA THR A 432 20.16 4.85 23.65
C THR A 432 21.13 6.01 23.85
N ALA A 433 20.74 7.03 24.62
CA ALA A 433 21.66 8.09 24.99
C ALA A 433 22.89 7.43 25.62
N ASN A 434 24.06 7.57 24.99
CA ASN A 434 25.30 7.12 25.58
C ASN A 434 25.41 7.82 26.93
N HIS A 435 25.27 7.07 28.02
CA HIS A 435 25.80 7.49 29.31
C HIS A 435 27.32 7.42 29.17
N SER A 436 27.88 8.48 28.59
CA SER A 436 29.30 8.80 28.64
C SER A 436 29.72 9.14 30.05
#